data_AF-A0A1Q5H220-F1
#
_entry.id   AF-A0A1Q5H220-F1
#
_cell.length_a   1.000
_cell.length_b   1.000
_cell.length_c   1.000
_cell.angle_alpha   90.00
_cell.angle_beta   90.00
_cell.angle_gamma   90.00
#
_symmetry.space_group_name_H-M   'P 1'
#
loop_
_entity.id
_entity.type
_entity.pdbx_description
1 polymer ?
#
loop_
_entity_poly.entity_id
_entity_poly.type
_entity_poly.pdbx_seq_one_letter_code
_entity_poly.pdbx_strand_id
1 'polypeptide(L)'
;MLKVGLTGGIGSGKSAVASRLAALGAVIVDSDRIAREIVAPGTDGLAEVVAAFSDKVLDADGALDRAALGALVFGDEAARRTLEGITHPRVRARSAELVAAAPADAIVVNDVPLLVEVGLAPTYHLVVVVQTAVPTRMARLTRDRGMAAAEAQRRIAAQADDATRRAVADVLLTNDGTLTELHAAVDALWRDRLAPYERNVRERRAVPPDLEALAAPDPTWPEQYARLAARIRHAAGGDLRVDHVGSTAVPGIAAPDVIDIQVTVSSLDEADGPLAQRLADAGFPRLPGEWWDAPRQPEPARWAKRLHGGADPGRPVRLHLREAGSPGWRHALLMRDHLRADPARRADYLQVKRDLAATAPKRATCGTVNDPWFDEEHLRAEEWAAQTGWCP
;
A
#
# COMPACT_ATOMS: atom_id res chain seq x y z
N MET A 1 -11.74 10.64 5.67
CA MET A 1 -10.44 11.16 5.21
C MET A 1 -9.61 10.08 4.55
N LEU A 2 -9.04 10.39 3.40
CA LEU A 2 -8.04 9.55 2.72
C LEU A 2 -6.64 9.95 3.19
N LYS A 3 -5.83 8.98 3.61
CA LYS A 3 -4.41 9.20 3.96
C LYS A 3 -3.51 8.74 2.83
N VAL A 4 -2.77 9.67 2.24
CA VAL A 4 -1.82 9.43 1.15
C VAL A 4 -0.40 9.65 1.67
N GLY A 5 0.49 8.71 1.42
CA GLY A 5 1.93 8.90 1.66
C GLY A 5 2.58 9.47 0.41
N LEU A 6 3.38 10.53 0.54
CA LEU A 6 4.14 11.12 -0.56
C LEU A 6 5.64 11.01 -0.23
N THR A 7 6.39 10.39 -1.12
CA THR A 7 7.85 10.25 -0.97
C THR A 7 8.57 10.35 -2.31
N GLY A 8 9.89 10.42 -2.28
CA GLY A 8 10.74 10.56 -3.44
C GLY A 8 12.16 10.93 -3.03
N GLY A 9 13.14 10.50 -3.82
CA GLY A 9 14.55 10.80 -3.55
C GLY A 9 14.82 12.31 -3.58
N ILE A 10 15.92 12.74 -2.97
CA ILE A 10 16.38 14.13 -2.99
C ILE A 10 16.48 14.63 -4.45
N GLY A 11 15.93 15.81 -4.74
CA GLY A 11 15.92 16.37 -6.11
C GLY A 11 14.84 15.80 -7.06
N SER A 12 14.00 14.86 -6.60
CA SER A 12 12.91 14.28 -7.41
C SER A 12 11.75 15.23 -7.73
N GLY A 13 11.63 16.36 -7.04
CA GLY A 13 10.51 17.29 -7.21
C GLY A 13 9.27 16.95 -6.37
N LYS A 14 9.42 16.13 -5.32
CA LYS A 14 8.39 15.87 -4.30
C LYS A 14 7.65 17.13 -3.83
N SER A 15 8.38 18.21 -3.53
CA SER A 15 7.77 19.47 -3.10
C SER A 15 6.88 20.12 -4.17
N ALA A 16 7.20 19.96 -5.46
CA ALA A 16 6.34 20.46 -6.54
C ALA A 16 5.01 19.67 -6.60
N VAL A 17 5.07 18.35 -6.43
CA VAL A 17 3.87 17.50 -6.31
C VAL A 17 3.03 17.88 -5.09
N ALA A 18 3.66 18.05 -3.92
CA ALA A 18 2.98 18.47 -2.69
C ALA A 18 2.27 19.82 -2.87
N SER A 19 2.95 20.82 -3.43
CA SER A 19 2.36 22.14 -3.71
C SER A 19 1.20 22.06 -4.70
N ARG A 20 1.29 21.22 -5.74
CA ARG A 20 0.19 21.04 -6.70
C ARG A 20 -1.02 20.36 -6.06
N LEU A 21 -0.81 19.33 -5.25
CA LEU A 21 -1.87 18.67 -4.48
C LEU A 21 -2.53 19.64 -3.49
N ALA A 22 -1.75 20.49 -2.82
CA ALA A 22 -2.29 21.54 -1.94
C ALA A 22 -3.20 22.50 -2.70
N ALA A 23 -2.79 22.94 -3.90
CA ALA A 23 -3.61 23.81 -4.76
C ALA A 23 -4.91 23.15 -5.24
N LEU A 24 -4.97 21.81 -5.26
CA LEU A 24 -6.18 21.04 -5.59
C LEU A 24 -7.07 20.79 -4.35
N GLY A 25 -6.63 21.19 -3.15
CA GLY A 25 -7.40 21.07 -1.90
C GLY A 25 -6.89 20.01 -0.92
N ALA A 26 -5.73 19.37 -1.17
CA ALA A 26 -5.15 18.44 -0.22
C ALA A 26 -4.62 19.15 1.04
N VAL A 27 -4.79 18.51 2.19
CA VAL A 27 -4.12 18.93 3.44
C VAL A 27 -2.73 18.31 3.46
N ILE A 28 -1.68 19.14 3.44
CA ILE A 28 -0.28 18.67 3.44
C ILE A 28 0.26 18.63 4.86
N VAL A 29 0.67 17.44 5.29
CA VAL A 29 1.41 17.19 6.54
C VAL A 29 2.87 16.96 6.16
N ASP A 30 3.69 17.99 6.28
CA ASP A 30 5.12 17.93 5.94
C ASP A 30 5.95 17.55 7.16
N SER A 31 6.51 16.34 7.13
CA SER A 31 7.30 15.81 8.26
C SER A 31 8.59 16.61 8.50
N ASP A 32 9.23 17.10 7.44
CA ASP A 32 10.44 17.93 7.58
C ASP A 32 10.08 19.27 8.21
N ARG A 33 8.95 19.89 7.81
CA ARG A 33 8.48 21.13 8.44
C ARG A 33 8.17 20.92 9.92
N ILE A 34 7.42 19.87 10.25
CA ILE A 34 7.07 19.53 11.64
C ILE A 34 8.32 19.28 12.48
N ALA A 35 9.30 18.53 11.96
CA ALA A 35 10.56 18.28 12.65
C ALA A 35 11.34 19.57 12.97
N ARG A 36 11.13 20.66 12.21
CA ARG A 36 11.72 21.98 12.51
C ARG A 36 10.90 22.76 13.52
N GLU A 37 9.58 22.69 13.44
CA GLU A 37 8.66 23.39 14.34
C GLU A 37 8.79 22.89 15.79
N ILE A 38 8.89 21.57 15.99
CA ILE A 38 8.96 20.95 17.32
C ILE A 38 10.26 21.23 18.08
N VAL A 39 11.29 21.78 17.41
CA VAL A 39 12.57 22.23 18.00
C VAL A 39 12.83 23.72 17.76
N ALA A 40 11.78 24.50 17.48
CA ALA A 40 11.90 25.94 17.35
C ALA A 40 12.22 26.59 18.72
N PRO A 41 12.80 27.80 18.75
CA PRO A 41 13.01 28.55 19.99
C PRO A 41 11.75 28.60 20.86
N GLY A 42 11.90 28.32 22.15
CA GLY A 42 10.80 28.33 23.12
C GLY A 42 9.95 27.06 23.19
N THR A 43 10.30 25.99 22.46
CA THR A 43 9.60 24.70 22.52
C THR A 43 10.24 23.74 23.52
N ASP A 44 9.42 22.86 24.11
CA ASP A 44 9.91 21.77 24.97
C ASP A 44 10.86 20.82 24.23
N GLY A 45 10.65 20.64 22.92
CA GLY A 45 11.54 19.80 22.12
C GLY A 45 12.94 20.37 22.00
N LEU A 46 13.09 21.70 21.83
CA LEU A 46 14.40 22.34 21.86
C LEU A 46 15.05 22.21 23.25
N ALA A 47 14.27 22.43 24.32
CA ALA A 47 14.78 22.32 25.70
C ALA A 47 15.33 20.92 26.00
N GLU A 48 14.64 19.86 25.57
CA GLU A 48 15.13 18.48 25.72
C GLU A 48 16.36 18.18 24.87
N VAL A 49 16.42 18.69 23.64
CA VAL A 49 17.62 18.56 22.79
C VAL A 49 18.83 19.24 23.45
N VAL A 50 18.67 20.44 24.01
CA VAL A 50 19.74 21.15 24.73
C VAL A 50 20.14 20.39 26.00
N ALA A 51 19.19 19.81 26.74
CA ALA A 51 19.49 19.00 27.91
C ALA A 51 20.32 17.75 27.56
N ALA A 52 20.06 17.13 26.40
CA ALA A 52 20.77 15.94 25.93
C ALA A 52 22.14 16.23 25.30
N PHE A 53 22.27 17.35 24.57
CA PHE A 53 23.45 17.65 23.74
C PHE A 53 24.21 18.91 24.15
N SER A 54 23.87 19.51 25.29
CA SER A 54 24.37 20.80 25.79
C SER A 54 23.99 22.01 24.93
N ASP A 55 24.36 23.19 25.38
CA ASP A 55 24.19 24.48 24.69
C ASP A 55 24.96 24.59 23.36
N LYS A 56 25.90 23.68 23.10
CA LYS A 56 26.67 23.58 21.84
C LYS A 56 25.82 23.37 20.59
N VAL A 57 24.56 22.99 20.74
CA VAL A 57 23.61 22.82 19.62
C VAL A 57 22.78 24.08 19.34
N LEU A 58 23.07 25.19 20.01
CA LEU A 58 22.41 26.46 19.79
C LEU A 58 23.30 27.42 18.97
N ASP A 59 22.67 28.21 18.12
CA ASP A 59 23.30 29.37 17.48
C ASP A 59 23.26 30.60 18.40
N ALA A 60 23.80 31.72 17.91
CA ALA A 60 23.89 32.97 18.67
C ALA A 60 22.52 33.56 19.05
N ASP A 61 21.46 33.20 18.34
CA ASP A 61 20.09 33.67 18.58
C ASP A 61 19.29 32.71 19.48
N GLY A 62 19.93 31.64 19.97
CA GLY A 62 19.29 30.61 20.78
C GLY A 62 18.40 29.66 19.99
N ALA A 63 18.53 29.62 18.65
CA ALA A 63 17.88 28.63 17.81
C ALA A 63 18.79 27.42 17.59
N LEU A 64 18.21 26.30 17.12
CA LEU A 64 18.95 25.07 16.90
C LEU A 64 19.95 25.20 15.74
N ASP A 65 21.25 25.11 16.05
CA ASP A 65 22.30 24.91 15.06
C ASP A 65 22.28 23.45 14.59
N ARG A 66 21.64 23.23 13.44
CA ARG A 66 21.53 21.90 12.81
C ARG A 66 22.86 21.36 12.29
N ALA A 67 23.82 22.22 11.96
CA ALA A 67 25.13 21.78 11.54
C ALA A 67 25.91 21.26 12.75
N ALA A 68 25.87 21.97 13.87
CA ALA A 68 26.45 21.51 15.13
C ALA A 68 25.79 20.22 15.64
N LEU A 69 24.46 20.18 15.70
CA LEU A 69 23.73 18.96 16.09
C LEU A 69 24.05 17.82 15.12
N GLY A 70 24.06 18.10 13.81
CA GLY A 70 24.42 17.14 12.77
C GLY A 70 25.81 16.54 13.00
N ALA A 71 26.81 17.36 13.33
CA ALA A 71 28.16 16.89 13.62
C ALA A 71 28.25 16.01 14.88
N LEU A 72 27.37 16.22 15.86
CA LEU A 72 27.32 15.40 17.08
C LEU A 72 26.64 14.04 16.85
N VAL A 73 25.57 13.99 16.05
CA VAL A 73 24.81 12.75 15.82
C VAL A 73 25.33 11.94 14.64
N PHE A 74 26.09 12.56 13.72
CA PHE A 74 26.61 11.89 12.55
C PHE A 74 27.81 11.01 12.93
N GLY A 75 27.65 9.70 12.78
CA GLY A 75 28.66 8.70 13.15
C GLY A 75 28.55 8.17 14.59
N ASP A 76 27.63 8.70 15.39
CA ASP A 76 27.31 8.19 16.74
C ASP A 76 25.86 7.66 16.78
N GLU A 77 25.74 6.34 16.83
CA GLU A 77 24.44 5.68 16.87
C GLU A 77 23.66 5.96 18.16
N ALA A 78 24.34 6.06 19.30
CA ALA A 78 23.68 6.32 20.59
C ALA A 78 23.14 7.76 20.63
N ALA A 79 23.95 8.73 20.18
CA ALA A 79 23.52 10.13 20.02
C ALA A 79 22.32 10.24 19.07
N ARG A 80 22.38 9.57 17.91
CA ARG A 80 21.27 9.55 16.95
C ARG A 80 19.99 8.99 17.58
N ARG A 81 20.06 7.85 18.29
CA ARG A 81 18.90 7.24 18.96
C ARG A 81 18.31 8.16 20.04
N THR A 82 19.15 8.88 20.79
CA THR A 82 18.69 9.87 21.77
C THR A 82 17.91 11.00 21.10
N LEU A 83 18.44 11.57 20.01
CA LEU A 83 17.74 12.61 19.26
C LEU A 83 16.42 12.10 18.65
N GLU A 84 16.42 10.91 18.06
CA GLU A 84 15.23 10.25 17.51
C GLU A 84 14.17 10.01 18.61
N GLY A 85 14.60 9.63 19.82
CA GLY A 85 13.72 9.45 20.98
C GLY A 85 13.02 10.72 21.44
N ILE A 86 13.68 11.88 21.32
CA ILE A 86 13.10 13.20 21.65
C ILE A 86 12.16 13.67 20.54
N THR A 87 12.58 13.51 19.28
CA THR A 87 11.92 14.13 18.12
C THR A 87 10.76 13.30 17.58
N HIS A 88 10.89 11.98 17.44
CA HIS A 88 9.86 11.14 16.81
C HIS A 88 8.50 11.17 17.53
N PRO A 89 8.40 11.10 18.87
CA PRO A 89 7.11 11.19 19.56
C PRO A 89 6.41 12.52 19.30
N ARG A 90 7.16 13.63 19.30
CA ARG A 90 6.64 14.98 19.04
C ARG A 90 6.18 15.15 17.60
N VAL A 91 6.95 14.66 16.63
CA VAL A 91 6.55 14.66 15.22
C VAL A 91 5.26 13.85 15.05
N ARG A 92 5.14 12.68 15.67
CA ARG A 92 3.92 11.86 15.61
C ARG A 92 2.72 12.58 16.22
N ALA A 93 2.88 13.18 17.41
CA ALA A 93 1.81 13.93 18.07
C ALA A 93 1.35 15.11 17.20
N ARG A 94 2.29 15.92 16.70
CA ARG A 94 1.98 17.07 15.86
C ARG A 94 1.33 16.68 14.53
N SER A 95 1.81 15.61 13.89
CA SER A 95 1.17 15.07 12.69
C SER A 95 -0.25 14.60 12.98
N ALA A 96 -0.48 13.93 14.11
CA ALA A 96 -1.81 13.48 14.52
C ALA A 96 -2.77 14.66 14.77
N GLU A 97 -2.30 15.74 15.40
CA GLU A 97 -3.07 16.98 15.58
C GLU A 97 -3.50 17.60 14.23
N LEU A 98 -2.56 17.71 13.29
CA LEU A 98 -2.84 18.27 11.96
C LEU A 98 -3.84 17.41 11.18
N VAL A 99 -3.72 16.08 11.28
CA VAL A 99 -4.68 15.15 10.69
C VAL A 99 -6.04 15.27 11.36
N ALA A 100 -6.09 15.38 12.70
CA ALA A 100 -7.35 15.50 13.44
C ALA A 100 -8.08 16.84 13.19
N ALA A 101 -7.34 17.90 12.89
CA ALA A 101 -7.89 19.21 12.53
C ALA A 101 -8.38 19.30 11.07
N ALA A 102 -8.06 18.31 10.23
CA ALA A 102 -8.47 18.30 8.83
C ALA A 102 -9.99 18.02 8.68
N PRO A 103 -10.64 18.58 7.65
CA PRO A 103 -12.03 18.25 7.33
C PRO A 103 -12.26 16.74 7.15
N ALA A 104 -13.46 16.24 7.46
CA ALA A 104 -13.77 14.81 7.38
C ALA A 104 -13.62 14.22 5.96
N ASP A 105 -13.82 15.07 4.95
CA ASP A 105 -13.68 14.80 3.51
C ASP A 105 -12.28 15.16 2.94
N ALA A 106 -11.32 15.47 3.80
CA ALA A 106 -9.97 15.81 3.36
C ALA A 106 -9.21 14.61 2.79
N ILE A 107 -8.43 14.90 1.74
CA ILE A 107 -7.29 14.08 1.32
C ILE A 107 -6.07 14.62 2.04
N VAL A 108 -5.56 13.83 3.00
CA VAL A 108 -4.38 14.21 3.80
C VAL A 108 -3.14 13.56 3.20
N VAL A 109 -2.25 14.39 2.67
CA VAL A 109 -0.99 13.97 2.06
C VAL A 109 0.13 14.16 3.06
N ASN A 110 0.73 13.05 3.48
CA ASN A 110 1.85 13.04 4.40
C ASN A 110 3.14 13.01 3.58
N ASP A 111 3.80 14.15 3.51
CA ASP A 111 5.11 14.25 2.89
C ASP A 111 6.16 13.69 3.88
N VAL A 112 6.69 12.51 3.55
CA VAL A 112 7.65 11.78 4.38
C VAL A 112 8.84 11.33 3.50
N PRO A 113 9.98 12.04 3.54
CA PRO A 113 11.16 11.67 2.75
C PRO A 113 11.66 10.23 3.02
N LEU A 114 11.60 9.81 4.28
CA LEU A 114 12.06 8.50 4.74
C LEU A 114 10.97 7.43 4.81
N LEU A 115 9.82 7.64 4.14
CA LEU A 115 8.65 6.75 4.21
C LEU A 115 9.00 5.27 4.04
N VAL A 116 9.90 5.00 3.09
CA VAL A 116 10.30 3.65 2.69
C VAL A 116 11.27 3.07 3.71
N GLU A 117 12.26 3.86 4.10
CA GLU A 117 13.32 3.52 5.04
C GLU A 117 12.76 3.17 6.43
N VAL A 118 11.70 3.86 6.86
CA VAL A 118 11.05 3.60 8.16
C VAL A 118 9.81 2.71 8.06
N GLY A 119 9.54 2.12 6.89
CA GLY A 119 8.47 1.13 6.71
C GLY A 119 7.06 1.66 6.93
N LEU A 120 6.80 2.94 6.65
CA LEU A 120 5.50 3.58 6.90
C LEU A 120 4.46 3.34 5.80
N ALA A 121 4.83 2.76 4.66
CA ALA A 121 3.92 2.51 3.54
C ALA A 121 2.58 1.84 3.94
N PRO A 122 2.55 0.83 4.84
CA PRO A 122 1.31 0.17 5.26
C PRO A 122 0.33 1.05 6.04
N THR A 123 0.78 2.22 6.54
CA THR A 123 -0.05 3.15 7.32
C THR A 123 -0.93 4.04 6.43
N TYR A 124 -0.68 4.05 5.12
CA TYR A 124 -1.38 4.87 4.14
C TYR A 124 -2.33 4.04 3.26
N HIS A 125 -3.39 4.68 2.81
CA HIS A 125 -4.34 4.10 1.84
C HIS A 125 -3.75 4.03 0.44
N LEU A 126 -2.78 4.90 0.14
CA LEU A 126 -2.10 5.00 -1.14
C LEU A 126 -0.73 5.66 -0.94
N VAL A 127 0.32 5.12 -1.54
CA VAL A 127 1.66 5.72 -1.57
C VAL A 127 2.00 6.23 -2.97
N VAL A 128 2.26 7.52 -3.07
CA VAL A 128 2.78 8.20 -4.26
C VAL A 128 4.30 8.34 -4.13
N VAL A 129 5.02 7.78 -5.10
CA VAL A 129 6.47 7.94 -5.23
C VAL A 129 6.76 8.86 -6.41
N VAL A 130 7.49 9.94 -6.16
CA VAL A 130 8.02 10.81 -7.22
C VAL A 130 9.42 10.31 -7.59
N GLN A 131 9.57 9.91 -8.85
CA GLN A 131 10.82 9.39 -9.38
C GLN A 131 11.40 10.32 -10.44
N THR A 132 12.72 10.46 -10.43
CA THR A 132 13.47 11.25 -11.41
C THR A 132 14.82 10.58 -11.61
N ALA A 133 15.26 10.48 -12.85
CA ALA A 133 16.57 9.95 -13.21
C ALA A 133 17.68 10.66 -12.43
N VAL A 134 18.68 9.89 -11.99
CA VAL A 134 19.80 10.40 -11.20
C VAL A 134 20.49 11.61 -11.85
N PRO A 135 20.80 11.62 -13.17
CA PRO A 135 21.41 12.78 -13.81
C PRO A 135 20.59 14.06 -13.66
N THR A 136 19.27 13.97 -13.80
CA THR A 136 18.34 15.10 -13.64
C THR A 136 18.29 15.57 -12.18
N ARG A 137 18.28 14.65 -11.22
CA ARG A 137 18.36 15.00 -9.78
C ARG A 137 19.65 15.75 -9.45
N MET A 138 20.80 15.25 -9.93
CA MET A 138 22.09 15.91 -9.74
C MET A 138 22.08 17.33 -10.31
N ALA A 139 21.62 17.50 -11.54
CA ALA A 139 21.54 18.82 -12.19
C ALA A 139 20.68 19.80 -11.39
N ARG A 140 19.51 19.38 -10.90
CA ARG A 140 18.62 20.18 -10.06
C ARG A 140 19.27 20.56 -8.72
N LEU A 141 19.95 19.61 -8.07
CA LEU A 141 20.59 19.88 -6.77
C LEU A 141 21.76 20.87 -6.89
N THR A 142 22.55 20.76 -7.95
CA THR A 142 23.63 21.71 -8.21
C THR A 142 23.06 23.09 -8.57
N ARG A 143 22.11 23.15 -9.51
CA ARG A 143 21.54 24.42 -10.01
C ARG A 143 20.70 25.15 -8.96
N ASP A 144 19.77 24.45 -8.31
CA ASP A 144 18.73 25.08 -7.49
C ASP A 144 19.12 25.15 -6.00
N ARG A 145 20.07 24.31 -5.56
CA ARG A 145 20.51 24.26 -4.15
C ARG A 145 22.00 24.56 -3.96
N GLY A 146 22.71 24.93 -5.03
CA GLY A 146 24.15 25.25 -4.97
C GLY A 146 25.03 24.11 -4.45
N MET A 147 24.56 22.86 -4.53
CA MET A 147 25.25 21.72 -3.92
C MET A 147 26.42 21.28 -4.79
N ALA A 148 27.58 21.03 -4.19
CA ALA A 148 28.71 20.45 -4.90
C ALA A 148 28.34 19.06 -5.44
N ALA A 149 28.77 18.72 -6.66
CA ALA A 149 28.39 17.47 -7.32
C ALA A 149 28.72 16.21 -6.49
N ALA A 150 29.88 16.19 -5.82
CA ALA A 150 30.27 15.10 -4.95
C ALA A 150 29.35 14.95 -3.71
N GLU A 151 28.87 16.07 -3.16
CA GLU A 151 27.92 16.05 -2.05
C GLU A 151 26.53 15.60 -2.48
N ALA A 152 26.05 16.08 -3.64
CA ALA A 152 24.79 15.63 -4.22
C ALA A 152 24.79 14.11 -4.47
N GLN A 153 25.89 13.59 -5.01
CA GLN A 153 26.07 12.15 -5.24
C GLN A 153 26.01 11.35 -3.93
N ARG A 154 26.74 11.79 -2.88
CA ARG A 154 26.71 11.12 -1.56
C ARG A 154 25.31 11.08 -0.98
N ARG A 155 24.56 12.19 -1.05
CA ARG A 155 23.19 12.25 -0.51
C ARG A 155 22.21 11.38 -1.27
N ILE A 156 22.32 11.32 -2.60
CA ILE A 156 21.49 10.41 -3.41
C ILE A 156 21.79 8.95 -3.04
N ALA A 157 23.07 8.60 -2.93
CA ALA A 157 23.50 7.23 -2.63
C ALA A 157 23.17 6.77 -1.20
N ALA A 158 23.01 7.70 -0.24
CA ALA A 158 22.64 7.38 1.14
C ALA A 158 21.14 7.06 1.34
N GLN A 159 20.30 7.30 0.33
CA GLN A 159 18.86 7.07 0.38
C GLN A 159 18.47 5.72 -0.21
N ALA A 160 17.27 5.22 0.10
CA ALA A 160 16.73 4.05 -0.59
C ALA A 160 16.72 4.26 -2.12
N ASP A 161 17.14 3.22 -2.84
CA ASP A 161 17.22 3.24 -4.31
C ASP A 161 15.83 3.26 -4.97
N ASP A 162 15.81 3.54 -6.28
CA ASP A 162 14.56 3.72 -7.01
C ASP A 162 13.75 2.41 -7.10
N ALA A 163 14.41 1.24 -7.06
CA ALA A 163 13.74 -0.06 -7.06
C ALA A 163 13.00 -0.31 -5.74
N THR A 164 13.67 -0.05 -4.61
CA THR A 164 13.10 -0.16 -3.26
C THR A 164 11.93 0.81 -3.08
N ARG A 165 12.04 2.05 -3.61
CA ARG A 165 10.92 2.99 -3.59
C ARG A 165 9.76 2.54 -4.47
N ARG A 166 10.04 2.02 -5.67
CA ARG A 166 9.01 1.53 -6.59
C ARG A 166 8.22 0.36 -6.00
N ALA A 167 8.88 -0.54 -5.27
CA ALA A 167 8.23 -1.70 -4.65
C ALA A 167 7.08 -1.30 -3.69
N VAL A 168 7.17 -0.13 -3.04
CA VAL A 168 6.13 0.39 -2.15
C VAL A 168 5.18 1.39 -2.81
N ALA A 169 5.37 1.72 -4.09
CA ALA A 169 4.57 2.71 -4.80
C ALA A 169 3.24 2.11 -5.29
N ASP A 170 2.13 2.69 -4.86
CA ASP A 170 0.82 2.46 -5.49
C ASP A 170 0.64 3.32 -6.74
N VAL A 171 1.33 4.46 -6.77
CA VAL A 171 1.43 5.38 -7.90
C VAL A 171 2.89 5.84 -8.03
N LEU A 172 3.43 5.71 -9.23
CA LEU A 172 4.75 6.25 -9.59
C LEU A 172 4.55 7.48 -10.49
N LEU A 173 4.95 8.65 -10.01
CA LEU A 173 4.99 9.89 -10.80
C LEU A 173 6.42 10.12 -11.30
N THR A 174 6.62 9.99 -12.60
CA THR A 174 7.91 10.32 -13.24
C THR A 174 8.02 11.82 -13.44
N ASN A 175 9.16 12.40 -13.06
CA ASN A 175 9.42 13.83 -13.13
C ASN A 175 10.76 14.13 -13.85
N ASP A 176 10.94 13.50 -15.01
CA ASP A 176 12.08 13.75 -15.90
C ASP A 176 11.81 14.89 -16.89
N GLY A 177 10.54 15.23 -17.11
CA GLY A 177 10.11 16.28 -18.02
C GLY A 177 9.96 17.66 -17.37
N THR A 178 9.03 18.43 -17.90
CA THR A 178 8.69 19.79 -17.48
C THR A 178 7.77 19.82 -16.26
N LEU A 179 7.74 20.96 -15.58
CA LEU A 179 6.81 21.18 -14.46
C LEU A 179 5.33 21.09 -14.91
N THR A 180 5.03 21.50 -16.14
CA THR A 180 3.68 21.41 -16.73
C THR A 180 3.23 19.96 -16.90
N GLU A 181 4.11 19.09 -17.41
CA GLU A 181 3.81 17.66 -17.54
C GLU A 181 3.62 17.00 -16.18
N LEU A 182 4.46 17.34 -15.19
CA LEU A 182 4.29 16.87 -13.82
C LEU A 182 2.95 17.31 -13.23
N HIS A 183 2.58 18.59 -13.38
CA HIS A 183 1.31 19.09 -12.89
C HIS A 183 0.12 18.41 -13.57
N ALA A 184 0.19 18.17 -14.89
CA ALA A 184 -0.86 17.45 -15.61
C ALA A 184 -1.01 16.01 -15.08
N ALA A 185 0.09 15.32 -14.77
CA ALA A 185 0.06 13.99 -14.16
C ALA A 185 -0.54 14.00 -12.75
N VAL A 186 -0.23 15.03 -11.93
CA VAL A 186 -0.82 15.20 -10.60
C VAL A 186 -2.32 15.51 -10.68
N ASP A 187 -2.73 16.34 -11.64
CA ASP A 187 -4.15 16.68 -11.85
C ASP A 187 -4.96 15.44 -12.27
N ALA A 188 -4.40 14.61 -13.16
CA ALA A 188 -5.01 13.34 -13.55
C ALA A 188 -5.11 12.38 -12.36
N LEU A 189 -4.02 12.22 -11.59
CA LEU A 189 -4.02 11.42 -10.37
C LEU A 189 -5.10 11.87 -9.38
N TRP A 190 -5.24 13.18 -9.19
CA TRP A 190 -6.26 13.76 -8.32
C TRP A 190 -7.68 13.43 -8.80
N ARG A 191 -7.99 13.77 -10.05
CA ARG A 191 -9.33 13.61 -10.64
C ARG A 191 -9.74 12.15 -10.75
N ASP A 192 -8.85 11.30 -11.24
CA ASP A 192 -9.20 9.96 -11.68
C ASP A 192 -9.04 8.91 -10.56
N ARG A 193 -8.25 9.21 -9.51
CA ARG A 193 -7.98 8.25 -8.42
C ARG A 193 -8.19 8.82 -7.04
N LEU A 194 -7.53 9.91 -6.65
CA LEU A 194 -7.56 10.37 -5.24
C LEU A 194 -8.94 10.87 -4.81
N ALA A 195 -9.58 11.73 -5.60
CA ALA A 195 -10.92 12.26 -5.29
C ALA A 195 -12.01 11.16 -5.24
N PRO A 196 -12.12 10.24 -6.21
CA PRO A 196 -13.06 9.13 -6.10
C PRO A 196 -12.70 8.15 -4.96
N TYR A 197 -11.41 7.90 -4.70
CA TYR A 197 -11.00 7.02 -3.61
C TYR A 197 -11.34 7.62 -2.24
N GLU A 198 -11.11 8.91 -2.01
CA GLU A 198 -11.54 9.58 -0.77
C GLU A 198 -13.03 9.37 -0.52
N ARG A 199 -13.85 9.65 -1.53
CA ARG A 199 -15.31 9.52 -1.44
C ARG A 199 -15.69 8.10 -1.07
N ASN A 200 -15.08 7.12 -1.73
CA ASN A 200 -15.31 5.70 -1.46
C ASN A 200 -14.91 5.30 -0.04
N VAL A 201 -13.77 5.77 0.47
CA VAL A 201 -13.34 5.51 1.86
C VAL A 201 -14.31 6.15 2.85
N ARG A 202 -14.64 7.44 2.68
CA ARG A 202 -15.55 8.17 3.56
C ARG A 202 -16.94 7.55 3.60
N GLU A 203 -17.43 7.07 2.47
CA GLU A 203 -18.77 6.49 2.32
C GLU A 203 -18.78 4.97 2.46
N ARG A 204 -17.63 4.36 2.80
CA ARG A 204 -17.45 2.90 2.94
C ARG A 204 -17.95 2.11 1.74
N ARG A 205 -17.59 2.58 0.56
CA ARG A 205 -17.99 2.01 -0.73
C ARG A 205 -16.81 1.29 -1.37
N ALA A 206 -17.00 0.02 -1.70
CA ALA A 206 -16.06 -0.70 -2.55
C ALA A 206 -16.28 -0.34 -4.02
N VAL A 207 -15.21 -0.33 -4.80
CA VAL A 207 -15.28 -0.23 -6.25
C VAL A 207 -15.65 -1.62 -6.79
N PRO A 208 -16.76 -1.76 -7.53
CA PRO A 208 -17.08 -3.02 -8.16
C PRO A 208 -16.00 -3.33 -9.20
N PRO A 209 -15.34 -4.49 -9.12
CA PRO A 209 -14.35 -4.87 -10.11
C PRO A 209 -15.00 -5.08 -11.48
N ASP A 210 -14.34 -4.64 -12.55
CA ASP A 210 -14.65 -5.12 -13.89
C ASP A 210 -14.09 -6.53 -14.02
N LEU A 211 -14.97 -7.51 -13.82
CA LEU A 211 -14.57 -8.89 -13.92
C LEU A 211 -14.63 -9.39 -15.38
N GLU A 212 -15.27 -8.68 -16.31
CA GLU A 212 -15.46 -9.10 -17.72
C GLU A 212 -14.24 -8.84 -18.59
N ALA A 213 -13.47 -7.79 -18.28
CA ALA A 213 -12.25 -7.46 -19.00
C ALA A 213 -11.06 -8.35 -18.59
N LEU A 214 -10.75 -9.38 -19.39
CA LEU A 214 -9.51 -10.15 -19.23
C LEU A 214 -8.29 -9.30 -19.61
N ALA A 215 -7.36 -9.13 -18.66
CA ALA A 215 -6.06 -8.54 -18.89
C ALA A 215 -5.00 -9.62 -19.18
N ALA A 216 -3.95 -9.22 -19.90
CA ALA A 216 -2.74 -10.04 -20.01
C ALA A 216 -2.10 -10.23 -18.62
N PRO A 217 -1.35 -11.32 -18.38
CA PRO A 217 -0.66 -11.53 -17.11
C PRO A 217 0.26 -10.35 -16.80
N ASP A 218 0.02 -9.68 -15.67
CA ASP A 218 0.87 -8.57 -15.20
C ASP A 218 1.92 -9.13 -14.21
N PRO A 219 3.23 -9.04 -14.53
CA PRO A 219 4.28 -9.53 -13.64
C PRO A 219 4.36 -8.77 -12.31
N THR A 220 3.71 -7.60 -12.19
CA THR A 220 3.72 -6.77 -10.99
C THR A 220 2.57 -7.10 -10.01
N TRP A 221 1.62 -7.97 -10.36
CA TRP A 221 0.54 -8.40 -9.45
C TRP A 221 1.04 -8.92 -8.09
N PRO A 222 2.13 -9.72 -7.98
CA PRO A 222 2.66 -10.14 -6.69
C PRO A 222 3.14 -8.97 -5.81
N GLU A 223 3.73 -7.94 -6.42
CA GLU A 223 4.19 -6.74 -5.70
C GLU A 223 3.00 -5.88 -5.24
N GLN A 224 1.99 -5.73 -6.11
CA GLN A 224 0.74 -5.05 -5.76
C GLN A 224 0.02 -5.75 -4.61
N TYR A 225 -0.07 -7.09 -4.66
CA TYR A 225 -0.57 -7.90 -3.55
C TYR A 225 0.24 -7.67 -2.27
N ALA A 226 1.57 -7.67 -2.34
CA ALA A 226 2.42 -7.49 -1.16
C ALA A 226 2.14 -6.17 -0.43
N ARG A 227 1.92 -5.07 -1.17
CA ARG A 227 1.52 -3.77 -0.60
C ARG A 227 0.16 -3.83 0.09
N LEU A 228 -0.83 -4.44 -0.58
CA LEU A 228 -2.18 -4.61 -0.02
C LEU A 228 -2.16 -5.49 1.24
N ALA A 229 -1.44 -6.60 1.21
CA ALA A 229 -1.30 -7.50 2.34
C ALA A 229 -0.63 -6.82 3.54
N ALA A 230 0.42 -6.02 3.30
CA ALA A 230 1.07 -5.25 4.36
C ALA A 230 0.10 -4.25 5.01
N ARG A 231 -0.70 -3.54 4.20
CA ARG A 231 -1.74 -2.61 4.70
C ARG A 231 -2.82 -3.33 5.50
N ILE A 232 -3.28 -4.49 5.04
CA ILE A 232 -4.28 -5.31 5.73
C ILE A 232 -3.75 -5.80 7.08
N ARG A 233 -2.52 -6.32 7.14
CA ARG A 233 -1.89 -6.74 8.41
C ARG A 233 -1.72 -5.58 9.38
N HIS A 234 -1.28 -4.43 8.88
CA HIS A 234 -1.16 -3.22 9.70
C HIS A 234 -2.52 -2.80 10.29
N ALA A 235 -3.56 -2.75 9.47
CA ALA A 235 -4.91 -2.40 9.90
C ALA A 235 -5.49 -3.42 10.90
N ALA A 236 -5.21 -4.70 10.71
CA ALA A 236 -5.67 -5.75 11.61
C ALA A 236 -5.07 -5.65 13.03
N GLY A 237 -3.89 -5.06 13.18
CA GLY A 237 -3.22 -4.86 14.48
C GLY A 237 -2.60 -6.14 15.06
N GLY A 238 -2.37 -7.16 14.23
CA GLY A 238 -1.83 -8.45 14.66
C GLY A 238 -1.29 -9.27 13.49
N ASP A 239 -0.68 -10.42 13.81
CA ASP A 239 -0.17 -11.36 12.82
C ASP A 239 -1.31 -12.17 12.21
N LEU A 240 -2.05 -11.55 11.28
CA LEU A 240 -3.04 -12.25 10.47
C LEU A 240 -2.38 -12.90 9.27
N ARG A 241 -2.75 -14.15 9.03
CA ARG A 241 -2.43 -14.84 7.79
C ARG A 241 -3.23 -14.22 6.65
N VAL A 242 -2.49 -13.59 5.73
CA VAL A 242 -3.00 -12.96 4.51
C VAL A 242 -2.31 -13.64 3.33
N ASP A 243 -3.12 -14.14 2.40
CA ASP A 243 -2.70 -14.93 1.24
C ASP A 243 -3.20 -14.32 -0.07
N HIS A 244 -2.33 -14.27 -1.08
CA HIS A 244 -2.74 -14.00 -2.47
C HIS A 244 -3.41 -15.26 -2.99
N VAL A 245 -4.65 -15.16 -3.45
CA VAL A 245 -5.42 -16.27 -4.01
C VAL A 245 -6.00 -15.87 -5.37
N GLY A 246 -6.80 -16.73 -5.98
CA GLY A 246 -7.41 -16.45 -7.28
C GLY A 246 -6.40 -16.47 -8.43
N SER A 247 -6.80 -15.92 -9.57
CA SER A 247 -6.04 -16.11 -10.82
C SER A 247 -4.81 -15.21 -10.93
N THR A 248 -4.87 -13.99 -10.36
CA THR A 248 -3.72 -13.08 -10.32
C THR A 248 -2.58 -13.59 -9.42
N ALA A 249 -2.86 -14.58 -8.57
CA ALA A 249 -1.84 -15.29 -7.80
C ALA A 249 -1.11 -16.36 -8.63
N VAL A 250 -1.62 -16.77 -9.79
CA VAL A 250 -1.01 -17.85 -10.59
C VAL A 250 -0.25 -17.23 -11.77
N PRO A 251 1.09 -17.42 -11.86
CA PRO A 251 1.90 -16.82 -12.90
C PRO A 251 1.44 -17.21 -14.32
N GLY A 252 1.42 -16.24 -15.23
CA GLY A 252 1.16 -16.49 -16.66
C GLY A 252 -0.30 -16.70 -17.05
N ILE A 253 -1.26 -16.52 -16.14
CA ILE A 253 -2.69 -16.64 -16.43
C ILE A 253 -3.31 -15.27 -16.75
N ALA A 254 -3.99 -15.17 -17.88
CA ALA A 254 -4.84 -14.01 -18.18
C ALA A 254 -6.05 -13.99 -17.24
N ALA A 255 -6.30 -12.85 -16.63
CA ALA A 255 -7.32 -12.71 -15.60
C ALA A 255 -7.86 -11.28 -15.60
N PRO A 256 -9.06 -11.06 -15.05
CA PRO A 256 -9.50 -9.71 -14.72
C PRO A 256 -8.47 -9.06 -13.78
N ASP A 257 -8.18 -7.78 -13.97
CA ASP A 257 -7.19 -7.03 -13.18
C ASP A 257 -7.72 -6.71 -11.77
N VAL A 258 -7.87 -7.77 -10.98
CA VAL A 258 -8.44 -7.76 -9.63
C VAL A 258 -7.59 -8.64 -8.74
N ILE A 259 -7.07 -8.07 -7.66
CA ILE A 259 -6.29 -8.83 -6.69
C ILE A 259 -7.26 -9.51 -5.71
N ASP A 260 -7.25 -10.84 -5.72
CA ASP A 260 -8.00 -11.67 -4.79
C ASP A 260 -7.14 -11.98 -3.56
N ILE A 261 -7.64 -11.62 -2.38
CA ILE A 261 -6.92 -11.80 -1.12
C ILE A 261 -7.76 -12.63 -0.18
N GLN A 262 -7.15 -13.62 0.47
CA GLN A 262 -7.73 -14.35 1.59
C GLN A 262 -7.12 -13.85 2.90
N VAL A 263 -7.98 -13.48 3.85
CA VAL A 263 -7.61 -13.25 5.25
C VAL A 263 -8.18 -14.40 6.06
N THR A 264 -7.29 -15.06 6.81
CA THR A 264 -7.68 -16.13 7.72
C THR A 264 -8.12 -15.51 9.04
N VAL A 265 -9.31 -15.88 9.50
CA VAL A 265 -9.87 -15.48 10.81
C VAL A 265 -10.10 -16.72 11.68
N SER A 266 -10.14 -16.54 12.99
CA SER A 266 -10.43 -17.66 13.91
C SER A 266 -11.91 -18.06 13.90
N SER A 267 -12.80 -17.12 13.59
CA SER A 267 -14.25 -17.32 13.47
C SER A 267 -14.87 -16.22 12.59
N LEU A 268 -16.08 -16.45 12.07
CA LEU A 268 -16.81 -15.42 11.33
C LEU A 268 -17.32 -14.27 12.22
N ASP A 269 -17.49 -14.51 13.52
CA ASP A 269 -17.85 -13.47 14.48
C ASP A 269 -16.70 -12.46 14.66
N GLU A 270 -15.45 -12.92 14.66
CA GLU A 270 -14.27 -12.05 14.63
C GLU A 270 -14.26 -11.18 13.37
N ALA A 271 -14.59 -11.78 12.22
CA ALA A 271 -14.68 -11.08 10.95
C ALA A 271 -15.78 -10.00 10.94
N ASP A 272 -16.88 -10.20 11.68
CA ASP A 272 -17.96 -9.23 11.82
C ASP A 272 -17.71 -8.18 12.92
N GLY A 273 -16.75 -8.43 13.80
CA GLY A 273 -16.39 -7.57 14.91
C GLY A 273 -15.51 -6.37 14.53
N PRO A 274 -14.65 -5.91 15.46
CA PRO A 274 -13.79 -4.73 15.25
C PRO A 274 -12.85 -4.84 14.04
N LEU A 275 -12.54 -6.05 13.57
CA LEU A 275 -11.72 -6.26 12.37
C LEU A 275 -12.38 -5.65 11.12
N ALA A 276 -13.69 -5.84 10.92
CA ALA A 276 -14.38 -5.26 9.77
C ALA A 276 -14.27 -3.74 9.73
N GLN A 277 -14.36 -3.10 10.90
CA GLN A 277 -14.22 -1.66 11.04
C GLN A 277 -12.81 -1.20 10.71
N ARG A 278 -11.78 -1.86 11.25
CA ARG A 278 -10.38 -1.53 10.96
C ARG A 278 -10.02 -1.71 9.48
N LEU A 279 -10.54 -2.77 8.84
CA LEU A 279 -10.36 -2.99 7.40
C LEU A 279 -11.05 -1.91 6.58
N ALA A 280 -12.27 -1.51 6.95
CA ALA A 280 -12.98 -0.41 6.29
C ALA A 280 -12.21 0.91 6.39
N ASP A 281 -11.68 1.22 7.58
CA ASP A 281 -10.84 2.41 7.82
C ASP A 281 -9.51 2.38 7.06
N ALA A 282 -9.08 1.21 6.59
CA ALA A 282 -7.90 1.03 5.73
C ALA A 282 -8.23 1.00 4.22
N GLY A 283 -9.49 1.26 3.85
CA GLY A 283 -9.95 1.28 2.46
C GLY A 283 -10.52 -0.04 1.94
N PHE A 284 -10.88 -0.97 2.84
CA PHE A 284 -11.49 -2.26 2.50
C PHE A 284 -12.87 -2.43 3.15
N PRO A 285 -13.89 -1.66 2.74
CA PRO A 285 -15.22 -1.78 3.32
C PRO A 285 -15.85 -3.17 3.09
N ARG A 286 -16.64 -3.61 4.08
CA ARG A 286 -17.44 -4.85 4.01
C ARG A 286 -18.53 -4.69 2.97
N LEU A 287 -18.66 -5.67 2.08
CA LEU A 287 -19.79 -5.72 1.15
C LEU A 287 -21.03 -6.19 1.90
N PRO A 288 -22.20 -5.54 1.69
CA PRO A 288 -23.44 -5.96 2.32
C PRO A 288 -23.89 -7.34 1.82
N GLY A 289 -24.73 -8.00 2.61
CA GLY A 289 -25.33 -9.29 2.25
C GLY A 289 -24.59 -10.51 2.83
N GLU A 290 -25.15 -11.67 2.54
CA GLU A 290 -24.57 -12.96 2.88
C GLU A 290 -23.68 -13.44 1.75
N TRP A 291 -22.48 -13.91 2.11
CA TRP A 291 -21.49 -14.36 1.14
C TRP A 291 -21.05 -15.78 1.47
N TRP A 292 -20.91 -16.59 0.43
CA TRP A 292 -20.43 -17.96 0.52
C TRP A 292 -19.59 -18.33 -0.70
N ASP A 293 -18.76 -19.36 -0.58
CA ASP A 293 -18.20 -20.09 -1.73
C ASP A 293 -19.13 -21.24 -2.12
N ALA A 294 -19.09 -21.60 -3.40
CA ALA A 294 -19.82 -22.78 -3.89
C ALA A 294 -19.12 -24.05 -3.39
N PRO A 295 -19.86 -25.00 -2.77
CA PRO A 295 -19.30 -26.26 -2.31
C PRO A 295 -18.86 -27.13 -3.50
N ARG A 296 -17.79 -27.92 -3.31
CA ARG A 296 -17.21 -28.82 -4.32
C ARG A 296 -17.43 -30.31 -4.05
N GLN A 297 -18.18 -30.62 -3.00
CA GLN A 297 -18.56 -31.98 -2.61
C GLN A 297 -20.07 -32.01 -2.33
N PRO A 298 -20.73 -33.18 -2.47
CA PRO A 298 -22.15 -33.31 -2.18
C PRO A 298 -22.38 -33.17 -0.67
N GLU A 299 -22.79 -31.97 -0.24
CA GLU A 299 -23.05 -31.54 1.14
C GLU A 299 -21.81 -31.48 2.08
N PRO A 300 -21.70 -30.49 2.99
CA PRO A 300 -22.77 -29.64 3.53
C PRO A 300 -22.89 -28.25 2.87
N ALA A 301 -23.84 -27.48 3.41
CA ALA A 301 -24.29 -26.15 3.04
C ALA A 301 -23.17 -25.15 2.66
N ARG A 302 -23.56 -24.16 1.83
CA ARG A 302 -22.86 -22.91 1.49
C ARG A 302 -21.65 -22.64 2.41
N TRP A 303 -20.44 -22.66 1.86
CA TRP A 303 -19.22 -22.37 2.62
C TRP A 303 -19.18 -20.88 2.99
N ALA A 304 -19.71 -20.55 4.18
CA ALA A 304 -19.90 -19.18 4.62
C ALA A 304 -18.58 -18.40 4.70
N LYS A 305 -18.62 -17.11 4.34
CA LYS A 305 -17.49 -16.19 4.42
C LYS A 305 -17.97 -14.76 4.68
N ARG A 306 -17.03 -13.83 4.82
CA ARG A 306 -17.30 -12.40 4.61
C ARG A 306 -16.53 -11.90 3.40
N LEU A 307 -17.12 -10.95 2.70
CA LEU A 307 -16.49 -10.33 1.54
C LEU A 307 -16.35 -8.84 1.78
N HIS A 308 -15.14 -8.34 1.59
CA HIS A 308 -14.79 -6.94 1.54
C HIS A 308 -14.32 -6.61 0.11
N GLY A 309 -14.39 -5.35 -0.27
CA GLY A 309 -13.86 -4.88 -1.55
C GLY A 309 -12.92 -3.69 -1.36
N GLY A 310 -12.04 -3.44 -2.32
CA GLY A 310 -11.17 -2.26 -2.32
C GLY A 310 -11.94 -0.97 -2.67
N ALA A 311 -11.71 0.11 -1.95
CA ALA A 311 -12.28 1.42 -2.24
C ALA A 311 -11.47 2.23 -3.29
N ASP A 312 -10.26 1.78 -3.65
CA ASP A 312 -9.38 2.41 -4.65
C ASP A 312 -9.81 2.07 -6.07
N PRO A 313 -10.22 3.05 -6.91
CA PRO A 313 -10.60 2.79 -8.28
C PRO A 313 -9.43 2.39 -9.18
N GLY A 314 -8.19 2.70 -8.81
CA GLY A 314 -7.00 2.31 -9.57
C GLY A 314 -6.44 0.93 -9.23
N ARG A 315 -7.01 0.25 -8.21
CA ARG A 315 -6.61 -1.11 -7.83
C ARG A 315 -7.79 -1.88 -7.22
N PRO A 316 -8.63 -2.51 -8.06
CA PRO A 316 -9.72 -3.35 -7.59
C PRO A 316 -9.21 -4.52 -6.75
N VAL A 317 -9.89 -4.78 -5.63
CA VAL A 317 -9.55 -5.87 -4.70
C VAL A 317 -10.81 -6.59 -4.28
N ARG A 318 -10.76 -7.92 -4.19
CA ARG A 318 -11.73 -8.74 -3.46
C ARG A 318 -11.03 -9.36 -2.26
N LEU A 319 -11.55 -9.08 -1.07
CA LEU A 319 -10.95 -9.49 0.19
C LEU A 319 -11.89 -10.48 0.90
N HIS A 320 -11.53 -11.75 0.83
CA HIS A 320 -12.28 -12.88 1.38
C HIS A 320 -11.81 -13.16 2.81
N LEU A 321 -12.71 -13.02 3.79
CA LEU A 321 -12.44 -13.44 5.16
C LEU A 321 -13.04 -14.83 5.34
N ARG A 322 -12.19 -15.81 5.64
CA ARG A 322 -12.57 -17.21 5.81
C ARG A 322 -12.02 -17.76 7.12
N GLU A 323 -12.82 -18.57 7.77
CA GLU A 323 -12.44 -19.23 9.02
C GLU A 323 -11.34 -20.27 8.77
N ALA A 324 -10.34 -20.29 9.64
CA ALA A 324 -9.24 -21.26 9.59
C ALA A 324 -9.77 -22.69 9.60
N GLY A 325 -9.27 -23.53 8.68
CA GLY A 325 -9.72 -24.92 8.54
C GLY A 325 -11.05 -25.10 7.81
N SER A 326 -11.78 -24.02 7.48
CA SER A 326 -13.01 -24.15 6.68
C SER A 326 -12.72 -24.68 5.27
N PRO A 327 -13.67 -25.38 4.64
CA PRO A 327 -13.49 -25.90 3.28
C PRO A 327 -13.15 -24.82 2.24
N GLY A 328 -13.82 -23.65 2.31
CA GLY A 328 -13.53 -22.52 1.42
C GLY A 328 -12.14 -21.93 1.64
N TRP A 329 -11.66 -21.90 2.89
CA TRP A 329 -10.31 -21.45 3.23
C TRP A 329 -9.24 -22.36 2.62
N ARG A 330 -9.38 -23.68 2.79
CA ARG A 330 -8.44 -24.67 2.24
C ARG A 330 -8.49 -24.66 0.72
N HIS A 331 -9.68 -24.68 0.13
CA HIS A 331 -9.88 -24.76 -1.32
C HIS A 331 -9.19 -23.61 -2.07
N ALA A 332 -9.30 -22.38 -1.56
CA ALA A 332 -8.69 -21.22 -2.22
C ALA A 332 -7.15 -21.29 -2.26
N LEU A 333 -6.53 -21.84 -1.22
CA LEU A 333 -5.07 -22.04 -1.14
C LEU A 333 -4.64 -23.23 -1.99
N LEU A 334 -5.37 -24.35 -1.87
CA LEU A 334 -5.11 -25.58 -2.60
C LEU A 334 -5.12 -25.36 -4.11
N MET A 335 -6.19 -24.76 -4.63
CA MET A 335 -6.33 -24.50 -6.07
C MET A 335 -5.20 -23.61 -6.59
N ARG A 336 -4.80 -22.58 -5.84
CA ARG A 336 -3.68 -21.70 -6.20
C ARG A 336 -2.38 -22.51 -6.31
N ASP A 337 -2.06 -23.29 -5.29
CA ASP A 337 -0.78 -23.99 -5.21
C ASP A 337 -0.69 -25.15 -6.21
N HIS A 338 -1.78 -25.89 -6.38
CA HIS A 338 -1.95 -26.90 -7.43
C HIS A 338 -1.70 -26.32 -8.84
N LEU A 339 -2.36 -25.21 -9.19
CA LEU A 339 -2.18 -24.55 -10.50
C LEU A 339 -0.80 -23.90 -10.66
N ARG A 340 -0.12 -23.56 -9.56
CA ARG A 340 1.27 -23.09 -9.61
C ARG A 340 2.22 -24.25 -9.92
N ALA A 341 1.99 -25.41 -9.31
CA ALA A 341 2.82 -26.61 -9.42
C ALA A 341 2.72 -27.31 -10.78
N ASP A 342 1.57 -27.26 -11.45
CA ASP A 342 1.35 -27.98 -12.72
C ASP A 342 1.10 -27.02 -13.91
N PRO A 343 2.09 -26.85 -14.81
CA PRO A 343 1.93 -26.03 -16.02
C PRO A 343 0.84 -26.51 -16.99
N ALA A 344 0.56 -27.81 -17.07
CA ALA A 344 -0.47 -28.35 -17.95
C ALA A 344 -1.87 -28.01 -17.42
N ARG A 345 -2.11 -28.18 -16.11
CA ARG A 345 -3.38 -27.75 -15.48
C ARG A 345 -3.60 -26.25 -15.62
N ARG A 346 -2.52 -25.47 -15.49
CA ARG A 346 -2.53 -24.02 -15.70
C ARG A 346 -2.98 -23.65 -17.13
N ALA A 347 -2.50 -24.38 -18.14
CA ALA A 347 -2.87 -24.17 -19.53
C ALA A 347 -4.34 -24.52 -19.79
N ASP A 348 -4.83 -25.63 -19.23
CA ASP A 348 -6.24 -26.03 -19.32
C ASP A 348 -7.15 -24.96 -18.68
N TYR A 349 -6.77 -24.46 -17.50
CA TYR A 349 -7.52 -23.40 -16.81
C TYR A 349 -7.60 -22.11 -17.63
N LEU A 350 -6.50 -21.74 -18.28
CA LEU A 350 -6.46 -20.58 -19.17
C LEU A 350 -7.36 -20.76 -20.39
N GLN A 351 -7.45 -21.98 -20.94
CA GLN A 351 -8.35 -22.27 -22.05
C GLN A 351 -9.82 -22.13 -21.64
N VAL A 352 -10.20 -22.72 -20.50
CA VAL A 352 -11.57 -22.59 -19.95
C VAL A 352 -11.96 -21.12 -19.77
N LYS A 353 -11.05 -20.28 -19.26
CA LYS A 353 -11.31 -18.84 -19.13
C LYS A 353 -11.56 -18.14 -20.46
N ARG A 354 -10.78 -18.47 -21.50
CA ARG A 354 -10.97 -17.91 -22.85
C ARG A 354 -12.31 -18.33 -23.44
N ASP A 355 -12.67 -19.60 -23.28
CA ASP A 355 -13.93 -20.15 -23.78
C ASP A 355 -15.12 -19.52 -23.04
N LEU A 356 -15.04 -19.36 -21.72
CA LEU A 356 -16.06 -18.68 -20.93
C LEU A 356 -16.15 -17.20 -21.29
N ALA A 357 -15.04 -16.51 -21.53
CA ALA A 357 -15.06 -15.11 -21.97
C ALA A 357 -15.73 -14.94 -23.35
N ALA A 358 -15.59 -15.92 -24.24
CA ALA A 358 -16.22 -15.93 -25.55
C ALA A 358 -17.72 -16.28 -25.52
N THR A 359 -18.13 -17.20 -24.62
CA THR A 359 -19.48 -17.80 -24.63
C THR A 359 -20.42 -17.24 -23.55
N ALA A 360 -19.88 -16.80 -22.41
CA ALA A 360 -20.65 -16.27 -21.29
C ALA A 360 -19.81 -15.27 -20.47
N PRO A 361 -19.62 -14.03 -20.95
CA PRO A 361 -18.73 -13.04 -20.34
C PRO A 361 -19.05 -12.77 -18.86
N LYS A 362 -20.35 -12.83 -18.48
CA LYS A 362 -20.83 -12.67 -17.09
C LYS A 362 -20.52 -13.86 -16.16
N ARG A 363 -20.20 -15.04 -16.72
CA ARG A 363 -19.87 -16.27 -15.98
C ARG A 363 -18.36 -16.55 -15.90
N ALA A 364 -17.55 -16.01 -16.80
CA ALA A 364 -16.09 -16.20 -16.77
C ALA A 364 -15.39 -15.59 -15.53
N THR A 365 -16.16 -14.97 -14.65
CA THR A 365 -15.81 -13.77 -13.87
C THR A 365 -16.44 -13.81 -12.47
N CYS A 366 -17.73 -14.15 -12.42
CA CYS A 366 -18.45 -14.58 -11.22
C CYS A 366 -18.07 -16.04 -10.93
N GLY A 367 -17.02 -16.24 -10.13
CA GLY A 367 -16.40 -17.54 -9.92
C GLY A 367 -17.39 -18.71 -9.83
N THR A 368 -17.10 -19.74 -10.63
CA THR A 368 -17.13 -21.16 -10.22
C THR A 368 -18.44 -21.75 -9.68
N VAL A 369 -19.56 -21.04 -9.72
CA VAL A 369 -20.86 -21.60 -9.34
C VAL A 369 -21.33 -22.52 -10.47
N ASN A 370 -21.25 -23.83 -10.23
CA ASN A 370 -21.73 -24.92 -11.10
C ASN A 370 -21.00 -25.04 -12.45
N ASP A 371 -19.68 -24.82 -12.48
CA ASP A 371 -18.87 -25.15 -13.65
C ASP A 371 -18.19 -26.51 -13.42
N PRO A 372 -18.56 -27.55 -14.20
CA PRO A 372 -18.05 -28.92 -14.03
C PRO A 372 -16.52 -29.02 -14.04
N TRP A 373 -15.83 -28.11 -14.73
CA TRP A 373 -14.38 -28.11 -14.78
C TRP A 373 -13.77 -27.88 -13.40
N PHE A 374 -14.33 -26.95 -12.60
CA PHE A 374 -13.80 -26.66 -11.26
C PHE A 374 -14.08 -27.78 -10.26
N ASP A 375 -15.15 -28.54 -10.45
CA ASP A 375 -15.46 -29.68 -9.60
C ASP A 375 -14.50 -30.83 -9.88
N GLU A 376 -14.22 -31.14 -11.15
CA GLU A 376 -13.18 -32.10 -11.53
C GLU A 376 -11.78 -31.66 -11.10
N GLU A 377 -11.44 -30.39 -11.32
CA GLU A 377 -10.11 -29.88 -10.97
C GLU A 377 -9.89 -29.83 -9.46
N HIS A 378 -10.95 -29.63 -8.68
CA HIS A 378 -10.87 -29.74 -7.22
C HIS A 378 -10.47 -31.16 -6.78
N LEU A 379 -11.05 -32.20 -7.40
CA LEU A 379 -10.66 -33.59 -7.11
C LEU A 379 -9.20 -33.85 -7.45
N ARG A 380 -8.74 -33.39 -8.62
CA ARG A 380 -7.32 -33.47 -9.02
C ARG A 380 -6.40 -32.75 -8.04
N ALA A 381 -6.83 -31.59 -7.53
CA ALA A 381 -6.06 -30.84 -6.56
C ALA A 381 -5.97 -31.58 -5.21
N GLU A 382 -7.04 -32.22 -4.74
CA GLU A 382 -6.99 -33.05 -3.51
C GLU A 382 -6.11 -34.29 -3.70
N GLU A 383 -6.15 -34.95 -4.86
CA GLU A 383 -5.22 -36.04 -5.19
C GLU A 383 -3.76 -35.55 -5.17
N TRP A 384 -3.48 -34.41 -5.79
CA TRP A 384 -2.16 -33.77 -5.76
C TRP A 384 -1.72 -33.46 -4.33
N ALA A 385 -2.62 -32.94 -3.49
CA ALA A 385 -2.32 -32.65 -2.10
C ALA A 385 -1.98 -33.91 -1.30
N ALA A 386 -2.72 -35.00 -1.50
CA ALA A 386 -2.44 -36.28 -0.88
C ALA A 386 -1.09 -36.88 -1.32
N GLN A 387 -0.77 -36.77 -2.61
CA GLN A 387 0.49 -37.29 -3.17
C GLN A 387 1.72 -36.50 -2.72
N THR A 388 1.59 -35.18 -2.56
CA THR A 388 2.70 -34.28 -2.21
C THR A 388 2.84 -34.04 -0.71
N GLY A 389 1.86 -34.46 0.09
CA GLY A 389 1.78 -34.10 1.51
C GLY A 389 1.51 -32.61 1.72
N TRP A 390 0.84 -31.94 0.76
CA TRP A 390 0.56 -30.52 0.83
C TRP A 390 -0.28 -30.18 2.07
N CYS A 391 0.16 -29.14 2.78
CA CYS A 391 -0.54 -28.54 3.91
C CYS A 391 -0.57 -27.01 3.71
N PRO A 392 -1.69 -26.33 4.00
CA PRO A 392 -1.85 -24.89 3.73
C PRO A 392 -0.84 -24.00 4.44
#